data_AF-F3QVR6-F1
#
_entry.id   AF-F3QVR6-F1
#
_cell.length_a   1.000
_cell.length_b   1.000
_cell.length_c   1.000
_cell.angle_alpha   90.00
_cell.angle_beta   90.00
_cell.angle_gamma   90.00
#
_symmetry.space_group_name_H-M   'P 1'
#
loop_
_entity.id
_entity.type
_entity.pdbx_description
1 polymer ?
#
loop_
_entity_poly.entity_id
_entity_poly.type
_entity_poly.pdbx_seq_one_letter_code
_entity_poly.pdbx_strand_id
1 'polypeptide(L)'
;MFSFMNAGSGTNQSNHAYKLGPRHHGVLERGCKTASGCHISWPAHIGAFSLVMGHCPPGTDSHEWPFSYLVEQGNAYYVLPGITLRGVGTLRDIGKWPARDRRSPRVPQTDTVSFDAFSPYTMERVWQAIHTLEGLTGRFGEDAKEITWNGLRLKEKSVKQGIEWYRLALDRYLGEQLIRQLETHEGMPSDGLCELLRPRAACSDRWGDIGGMLAPISEINDIIRTITTGQLDRIEKLGERFRLIHDRYDDFAWAWTWNLLHEIYPDAYGKDFIPSLCLPIIRKWETAATALNRQIIADATKDISTGSLAGFGIDSDEETAVDDAVAVRGSVQQCGIIQELEKQQTEIQNKAGYWLHKLTL
;
A
#
# COMPACT_ATOMS: atom_id res chain seq x y z
N MET A 1 -17.23 -6.59 2.41
CA MET A 1 -16.98 -5.94 1.10
C MET A 1 -15.52 -6.20 0.72
N PHE A 2 -15.23 -6.41 -0.57
CA PHE A 2 -13.88 -6.63 -1.10
C PHE A 2 -13.69 -5.74 -2.34
N SER A 3 -12.50 -5.15 -2.51
CA SER A 3 -12.09 -4.45 -3.74
C SER A 3 -11.11 -5.34 -4.49
N PHE A 4 -9.93 -5.58 -3.91
CA PHE A 4 -9.00 -6.64 -4.32
C PHE A 4 -8.78 -7.62 -3.17
N MET A 5 -8.83 -8.92 -3.44
CA MET A 5 -8.58 -9.95 -2.43
C MET A 5 -7.88 -11.17 -3.04
N ASN A 6 -6.95 -11.75 -2.29
CA ASN A 6 -6.43 -13.09 -2.58
C ASN A 6 -6.77 -14.04 -1.42
N ALA A 7 -7.63 -15.02 -1.67
CA ALA A 7 -8.01 -16.01 -0.68
C ALA A 7 -7.09 -17.24 -0.73
N GLY A 8 -6.48 -17.59 0.40
CA GLY A 8 -5.77 -18.84 0.58
C GLY A 8 -6.70 -20.05 0.50
N SER A 9 -6.16 -21.23 0.17
CA SER A 9 -6.95 -22.44 0.05
C SER A 9 -7.64 -22.79 1.38
N GLY A 10 -8.92 -23.17 1.33
CA GLY A 10 -9.70 -23.50 2.52
C GLY A 10 -10.01 -22.30 3.44
N THR A 11 -9.98 -21.06 2.91
CA THR A 11 -10.44 -19.88 3.65
C THR A 11 -11.94 -20.01 3.96
N ASN A 12 -12.29 -19.97 5.25
CA ASN A 12 -13.66 -20.05 5.74
C ASN A 12 -14.11 -18.71 6.35
N GLN A 13 -15.41 -18.43 6.25
CA GLN A 13 -16.00 -17.20 6.78
C GLN A 13 -17.30 -17.52 7.52
N SER A 14 -17.45 -17.02 8.73
CA SER A 14 -18.62 -17.25 9.59
C SER A 14 -19.33 -15.93 9.88
N ASN A 15 -20.57 -15.78 9.41
CA ASN A 15 -21.41 -14.59 9.63
C ASN A 15 -22.73 -14.89 10.38
N HIS A 16 -22.93 -16.13 10.79
CA HIS A 16 -24.19 -16.62 11.31
C HIS A 16 -24.37 -16.27 12.79
N ALA A 17 -25.43 -15.54 13.11
CA ALA A 17 -25.92 -15.40 14.48
C ALA A 17 -26.87 -16.58 14.76
N TYR A 18 -26.54 -17.43 15.75
CA TYR A 18 -27.22 -18.70 16.02
C TYR A 18 -28.77 -18.65 15.93
N LYS A 19 -29.39 -17.60 16.46
CA LYS A 19 -30.86 -17.45 16.47
C LYS A 19 -31.45 -16.69 15.28
N LEU A 20 -30.66 -15.87 14.60
CA LEU A 20 -31.15 -14.83 13.67
C LEU A 20 -30.62 -14.99 12.24
N GLY A 21 -29.90 -16.07 11.96
CA GLY A 21 -29.34 -16.31 10.64
C GLY A 21 -28.10 -15.46 10.34
N PRO A 22 -27.72 -15.32 9.06
CA PRO A 22 -26.58 -14.52 8.64
C PRO A 22 -26.85 -13.03 8.90
N ARG A 23 -26.20 -12.45 9.91
CA ARG A 23 -26.38 -11.04 10.31
C ARG A 23 -25.10 -10.23 10.38
N HIS A 24 -23.97 -10.89 10.59
CA HIS A 24 -22.71 -10.20 10.76
C HIS A 24 -22.09 -9.88 9.39
N HIS A 25 -21.50 -8.71 9.27
CA HIS A 25 -20.78 -8.29 8.07
C HIS A 25 -19.48 -7.62 8.50
N GLY A 26 -18.59 -7.43 7.53
CA GLY A 26 -17.34 -6.72 7.76
C GLY A 26 -16.66 -6.33 6.47
N VAL A 27 -15.46 -5.80 6.64
CA VAL A 27 -14.67 -5.20 5.57
C VAL A 27 -13.29 -5.85 5.58
N LEU A 28 -12.90 -6.45 4.45
CA LEU A 28 -11.48 -6.57 4.15
C LEU A 28 -11.20 -5.48 3.12
N GLU A 29 -10.38 -4.50 3.49
CA GLU A 29 -10.02 -3.43 2.58
C GLU A 29 -9.22 -3.97 1.39
N ARG A 30 -8.99 -3.12 0.39
CA ARG A 30 -8.32 -3.50 -0.85
C ARG A 30 -6.98 -4.20 -0.63
N GLY A 31 -6.72 -5.23 -1.42
CA GLY A 31 -5.46 -5.97 -1.42
C GLY A 31 -5.29 -6.96 -0.27
N CYS A 32 -6.30 -7.14 0.58
CA CYS A 32 -6.22 -8.10 1.69
C CYS A 32 -6.02 -9.54 1.20
N LYS A 33 -5.36 -10.32 2.05
CA LYS A 33 -5.04 -11.72 1.77
C LYS A 33 -5.39 -12.59 2.96
N THR A 34 -5.67 -13.86 2.68
CA THR A 34 -5.77 -14.88 3.72
C THR A 34 -4.76 -15.99 3.46
N ALA A 35 -4.14 -16.51 4.51
CA ALA A 35 -3.35 -17.72 4.40
C ALA A 35 -4.26 -18.95 4.24
N SER A 36 -3.68 -20.07 3.83
CA SER A 36 -4.42 -21.33 3.73
C SER A 36 -4.98 -21.74 5.10
N GLY A 37 -6.23 -22.22 5.10
CA GLY A 37 -6.95 -22.61 6.32
C GLY A 37 -7.42 -21.46 7.22
N CYS A 38 -7.29 -20.20 6.77
CA CYS A 38 -7.74 -19.03 7.53
C CYS A 38 -9.26 -19.09 7.81
N HIS A 39 -9.67 -18.70 9.01
CA HIS A 39 -11.09 -18.59 9.38
C HIS A 39 -11.40 -17.18 9.87
N ILE A 40 -12.32 -16.48 9.22
CA ILE A 40 -12.75 -15.14 9.63
C ILE A 40 -14.14 -15.21 10.27
N SER A 41 -14.22 -14.80 11.53
CA SER A 41 -15.48 -14.63 12.25
C SER A 41 -15.94 -13.17 12.14
N TRP A 42 -17.10 -12.94 11.53
CA TRP A 42 -17.66 -11.59 11.38
C TRP A 42 -18.40 -11.15 12.66
N PRO A 43 -18.41 -9.85 13.00
CA PRO A 43 -17.89 -8.71 12.23
C PRO A 43 -16.37 -8.54 12.36
N ALA A 44 -15.72 -7.93 11.37
CA ALA A 44 -14.30 -7.58 11.39
C ALA A 44 -14.00 -6.48 10.36
N HIS A 45 -12.98 -5.66 10.61
CA HIS A 45 -12.47 -4.65 9.66
C HIS A 45 -10.96 -4.79 9.54
N ILE A 46 -10.49 -5.29 8.40
CA ILE A 46 -9.07 -5.57 8.16
C ILE A 46 -8.49 -4.52 7.20
N GLY A 47 -7.39 -3.90 7.61
CA GLY A 47 -6.72 -2.83 6.88
C GLY A 47 -6.10 -3.26 5.55
N ALA A 48 -6.03 -2.32 4.60
CA ALA A 48 -5.60 -2.58 3.23
C ALA A 48 -4.27 -3.33 3.12
N PHE A 49 -4.14 -4.21 2.13
CA PHE A 49 -2.93 -4.98 1.83
C PHE A 49 -2.40 -5.87 2.97
N SER A 50 -3.25 -6.18 3.95
CA SER A 50 -2.88 -7.03 5.09
C SER A 50 -3.14 -8.51 4.83
N LEU A 51 -2.36 -9.38 5.49
CA LEU A 51 -2.52 -10.83 5.44
C LEU A 51 -3.09 -11.34 6.77
N VAL A 52 -4.17 -12.12 6.69
CA VAL A 52 -4.86 -12.74 7.82
C VAL A 52 -4.46 -14.22 7.91
N MET A 53 -3.91 -14.61 9.05
CA MET A 53 -3.47 -15.98 9.36
C MET A 53 -4.19 -16.54 10.58
N GLY A 54 -4.58 -17.82 10.52
CA GLY A 54 -5.30 -18.51 11.59
C GLY A 54 -6.76 -18.09 11.72
N HIS A 55 -7.27 -18.16 12.95
CA HIS A 55 -8.61 -17.73 13.30
C HIS A 55 -8.64 -16.23 13.66
N CYS A 56 -9.29 -15.44 12.81
CA CYS A 56 -9.58 -14.03 13.07
C CYS A 56 -10.88 -13.93 13.90
N PRO A 57 -10.81 -13.49 15.18
CA PRO A 57 -11.97 -13.46 16.07
C PRO A 57 -12.94 -12.32 15.69
N PRO A 58 -14.23 -12.46 16.02
CA PRO A 58 -15.21 -11.40 15.77
C PRO A 58 -14.87 -10.15 16.58
N GLY A 59 -15.15 -8.98 16.01
CA GLY A 59 -14.78 -7.67 16.56
C GLY A 59 -13.35 -7.24 16.23
N THR A 60 -12.59 -8.03 15.47
CA THR A 60 -11.23 -7.63 15.05
C THR A 60 -11.27 -6.39 14.17
N ASP A 61 -10.56 -5.34 14.58
CA ASP A 61 -10.40 -4.12 13.81
C ASP A 61 -8.92 -3.74 13.70
N SER A 62 -8.40 -3.77 12.48
CA SER A 62 -7.02 -3.45 12.13
C SER A 62 -6.94 -2.39 11.03
N HIS A 63 -8.00 -1.63 10.76
CA HIS A 63 -8.04 -0.70 9.62
C HIS A 63 -6.96 0.39 9.70
N GLU A 64 -6.54 0.76 10.91
CA GLU A 64 -5.44 1.69 11.21
C GLU A 64 -4.07 1.17 10.76
N TRP A 65 -3.93 -0.14 10.52
CA TRP A 65 -2.65 -0.81 10.26
C TRP A 65 -2.62 -1.42 8.85
N PRO A 66 -2.46 -0.62 7.78
CA PRO A 66 -2.35 -1.16 6.43
C PRO A 66 -1.04 -1.94 6.27
N PHE A 67 -0.98 -2.82 5.27
CA PHE A 67 0.20 -3.64 4.95
C PHE A 67 0.68 -4.51 6.13
N SER A 68 -0.22 -5.04 6.94
CA SER A 68 0.12 -5.76 8.18
C SER A 68 -0.05 -7.27 8.05
N TYR A 69 0.62 -8.03 8.93
CA TYR A 69 0.19 -9.41 9.22
C TYR A 69 -0.68 -9.42 10.46
N LEU A 70 -1.77 -10.17 10.38
CA LEU A 70 -2.63 -10.52 11.50
C LEU A 70 -2.50 -12.01 11.77
N VAL A 71 -2.01 -12.37 12.95
CA VAL A 71 -1.55 -13.73 13.25
C VAL A 71 -2.16 -14.21 14.55
N GLU A 72 -2.88 -15.32 14.47
CA GLU A 72 -3.26 -16.08 15.65
C GLU A 72 -2.03 -16.73 16.27
N GLN A 73 -1.75 -16.41 17.53
CA GLN A 73 -0.71 -17.05 18.32
C GLN A 73 -1.26 -17.38 19.71
N GLY A 74 -1.57 -18.66 19.94
CA GLY A 74 -2.22 -19.11 21.17
C GLY A 74 -3.60 -18.49 21.30
N ASN A 75 -3.89 -17.85 22.44
CA ASN A 75 -5.18 -17.22 22.72
C ASN A 75 -5.22 -15.73 22.33
N ALA A 76 -4.27 -15.27 21.50
CA ALA A 76 -4.12 -13.87 21.15
C ALA A 76 -3.98 -13.68 19.65
N TYR A 77 -4.45 -12.51 19.19
CA TYR A 77 -4.34 -12.10 17.80
C TYR A 77 -3.34 -10.94 17.70
N TYR A 78 -2.19 -11.21 17.08
CA TYR A 78 -1.09 -10.27 16.96
C TYR A 78 -1.17 -9.51 15.64
N VAL A 79 -0.79 -8.23 15.68
CA VAL A 79 -0.58 -7.43 14.48
C VAL A 79 0.91 -7.10 14.34
N LEU A 80 1.43 -7.28 13.13
CA LEU A 80 2.78 -6.87 12.73
C LEU A 80 2.63 -5.77 11.68
N PRO A 81 2.66 -4.49 12.09
CA PRO A 81 2.40 -3.37 11.20
C PRO A 81 3.42 -3.27 10.07
N GLY A 82 2.97 -2.97 8.85
CA GLY A 82 3.82 -2.66 7.70
C GLY A 82 4.64 -3.81 7.12
N ILE A 83 4.57 -5.01 7.70
CA ILE A 83 5.41 -6.16 7.31
C ILE A 83 5.20 -6.60 5.85
N THR A 84 4.03 -6.34 5.24
CA THR A 84 3.77 -6.77 3.86
C THR A 84 4.41 -5.85 2.82
N LEU A 85 4.88 -4.65 3.21
CA LEU A 85 5.59 -3.69 2.34
C LEU A 85 6.89 -4.26 1.77
N ARG A 86 7.52 -5.17 2.51
CA ARG A 86 8.77 -5.85 2.15
C ARG A 86 8.56 -7.22 1.50
N GLY A 87 7.31 -7.64 1.32
CA GLY A 87 6.99 -8.99 0.85
C GLY A 87 6.94 -9.07 -0.68
N VAL A 88 7.66 -10.02 -1.27
CA VAL A 88 7.60 -10.29 -2.73
C VAL A 88 6.18 -10.68 -3.16
N GLY A 89 5.44 -11.37 -2.28
CA GLY A 89 4.04 -11.72 -2.51
C GLY A 89 3.12 -10.49 -2.65
N THR A 90 3.41 -9.39 -1.94
CA THR A 90 2.68 -8.12 -2.08
C THR A 90 2.96 -7.48 -3.43
N LEU A 91 4.24 -7.35 -3.80
CA LEU A 91 4.64 -6.82 -5.10
C LEU A 91 4.01 -7.60 -6.26
N ARG A 92 4.07 -8.93 -6.21
CA ARG A 92 3.45 -9.81 -7.22
C ARG A 92 1.95 -9.58 -7.33
N ASP A 93 1.25 -9.49 -6.20
CA ASP A 93 -0.20 -9.32 -6.20
C ASP A 93 -0.60 -7.93 -6.73
N ILE A 94 0.16 -6.89 -6.42
CA ILE A 94 -0.01 -5.53 -6.98
C ILE A 94 0.11 -5.55 -8.51
N GLY A 95 1.15 -6.19 -9.07
CA GLY A 95 1.31 -6.29 -10.52
C GLY A 95 0.28 -7.21 -11.19
N LYS A 96 -0.23 -8.20 -10.45
CA LYS A 96 -1.18 -9.21 -10.95
C LYS A 96 -2.57 -8.63 -11.28
N TRP A 97 -3.09 -7.68 -10.49
CA TRP A 97 -4.43 -7.14 -10.73
C TRP A 97 -4.58 -6.40 -12.06
N PRO A 98 -3.74 -5.39 -12.41
CA PRO A 98 -3.83 -4.73 -13.71
C PRO A 98 -3.52 -5.69 -14.86
N ALA A 99 -2.55 -6.60 -14.71
CA ALA A 99 -2.23 -7.60 -15.74
C ALA A 99 -3.38 -8.60 -16.02
N ARG A 100 -4.31 -8.74 -15.09
CA ARG A 100 -5.51 -9.58 -15.23
C ARG A 100 -6.75 -8.80 -15.67
N ASP A 101 -6.67 -7.48 -15.74
CA ASP A 101 -7.77 -6.69 -16.30
C ASP A 101 -7.80 -6.90 -17.82
N ARG A 102 -8.71 -7.77 -18.26
CA ARG A 102 -8.95 -8.09 -19.68
C ARG A 102 -10.27 -7.51 -20.17
N ARG A 103 -10.81 -6.50 -19.49
CA ARG A 103 -12.04 -5.83 -19.91
C ARG A 103 -11.83 -5.20 -21.29
N SER A 104 -12.75 -5.49 -22.22
CA SER A 104 -12.64 -4.99 -23.59
C SER A 104 -12.93 -3.49 -23.65
N PRO A 105 -12.12 -2.67 -24.34
CA PRO A 105 -12.40 -1.25 -24.53
C PRO A 105 -13.64 -1.01 -25.41
N ARG A 106 -14.15 -2.04 -26.09
CA ARG A 106 -15.37 -1.97 -26.92
C ARG A 106 -16.65 -2.09 -26.09
N VAL A 107 -16.54 -2.54 -24.84
CA VAL A 107 -17.68 -2.64 -23.93
C VAL A 107 -17.66 -1.40 -23.04
N PRO A 108 -18.77 -0.64 -22.96
CA PRO A 108 -18.85 0.50 -22.04
C PRO A 108 -18.52 0.04 -20.61
N GLN A 109 -17.47 0.61 -20.03
CA GLN A 109 -17.11 0.37 -18.63
C GLN A 109 -17.98 1.27 -17.76
N THR A 110 -18.83 0.67 -16.94
CA THR A 110 -19.70 1.38 -15.99
C THR A 110 -19.02 1.62 -14.65
N ASP A 111 -17.87 0.98 -14.41
CA ASP A 111 -17.04 1.05 -13.22
C ASP A 111 -15.66 1.63 -13.53
N THR A 112 -15.07 2.32 -12.56
CA THR A 112 -13.69 2.84 -12.59
C THR A 112 -12.88 2.10 -11.54
N VAL A 113 -11.65 1.71 -11.89
CA VAL A 113 -10.79 0.91 -11.03
C VAL A 113 -9.43 1.59 -10.91
N SER A 114 -8.97 1.82 -9.68
CA SER A 114 -7.65 2.34 -9.38
C SER A 114 -6.76 1.19 -8.90
N PHE A 115 -5.65 0.92 -9.57
CA PHE A 115 -4.76 -0.21 -9.24
C PHE A 115 -3.63 0.16 -8.29
N ASP A 116 -3.41 1.44 -8.01
CA ASP A 116 -2.33 1.93 -7.17
C ASP A 116 -2.38 1.33 -5.76
N ALA A 117 -1.25 0.76 -5.32
CA ALA A 117 -1.10 0.29 -3.95
C ALA A 117 -0.63 1.42 -3.04
N PHE A 118 0.27 2.26 -3.54
CA PHE A 118 0.73 3.47 -2.87
C PHE A 118 -0.09 4.62 -3.45
N SER A 119 -0.99 5.14 -2.64
CA SER A 119 -1.99 6.14 -3.01
C SER A 119 -2.30 6.98 -1.78
N PRO A 120 -2.96 8.14 -1.93
CA PRO A 120 -3.39 8.92 -0.77
C PRO A 120 -4.24 8.08 0.21
N TYR A 121 -5.08 7.18 -0.30
CA TYR A 121 -5.89 6.25 0.50
C TYR A 121 -5.06 5.38 1.46
N THR A 122 -3.93 4.83 0.99
CA THR A 122 -3.06 4.00 1.83
C THR A 122 -2.07 4.84 2.63
N MET A 123 -1.53 5.90 2.03
CA MET A 123 -0.50 6.72 2.65
C MET A 123 -1.02 7.62 3.76
N GLU A 124 -2.28 8.04 3.71
CA GLU A 124 -2.96 8.68 4.84
C GLU A 124 -2.99 7.77 6.07
N ARG A 125 -3.38 6.51 5.89
CA ARG A 125 -3.39 5.52 6.98
C ARG A 125 -1.97 5.21 7.48
N VAL A 126 -1.00 5.11 6.56
CA VAL A 126 0.42 4.95 6.92
C VAL A 126 0.91 6.14 7.77
N TRP A 127 0.58 7.37 7.39
CA TRP A 127 0.92 8.57 8.14
C TRP A 127 0.32 8.56 9.55
N GLN A 128 -0.97 8.23 9.68
CA GLN A 128 -1.66 8.10 10.97
C GLN A 128 -1.09 6.95 11.82
N ALA A 129 -0.74 5.82 11.17
CA ALA A 129 -0.14 4.67 11.83
C ALA A 129 1.23 5.01 12.43
N ILE A 130 2.07 5.78 11.73
CA ILE A 130 3.36 6.25 12.26
C ILE A 130 3.16 6.99 13.58
N HIS A 131 2.28 8.00 13.61
CA HIS A 131 1.99 8.78 14.82
C HIS A 131 1.47 7.91 15.96
N THR A 132 0.55 7.00 15.63
CA THR A 132 -0.04 6.12 16.64
C THR A 132 1.03 5.20 17.22
N LEU A 133 1.85 4.53 16.39
CA LEU A 133 2.92 3.65 16.84
C LEU A 133 4.02 4.38 17.63
N GLU A 134 4.36 5.61 17.24
CA GLU A 134 5.29 6.46 18.01
C GLU A 134 4.72 6.76 19.41
N GLY A 135 3.45 7.13 19.50
CA GLY A 135 2.76 7.31 20.79
C GLY A 135 2.68 6.03 21.63
N LEU A 136 2.64 4.86 20.99
CA LEU A 136 2.69 3.56 21.68
C LEU A 136 4.09 3.20 22.18
N THR A 137 5.15 3.73 21.59
CA THR A 137 6.54 3.41 21.97
C THR A 137 6.81 3.77 23.43
N GLY A 138 6.23 4.86 23.94
CA GLY A 138 6.34 5.27 25.35
C GLY A 138 5.58 4.38 26.35
N ARG A 139 4.80 3.40 25.89
CA ARG A 139 4.00 2.50 26.77
C ARG A 139 4.71 1.18 27.08
N PHE A 140 5.83 0.88 26.42
CA PHE A 140 6.63 -0.30 26.72
C PHE A 140 7.52 -0.03 27.93
N GLY A 141 7.49 -0.93 28.91
CA GLY A 141 8.34 -0.88 30.10
C GLY A 141 9.53 -1.84 30.01
N GLU A 142 10.34 -1.90 31.07
CA GLU A 142 11.42 -2.89 31.18
C GLU A 142 10.86 -4.32 31.11
N ASP A 143 9.75 -4.59 31.81
CA ASP A 143 9.11 -5.90 31.88
C ASP A 143 7.98 -6.12 30.85
N ALA A 144 7.39 -5.04 30.33
CA ALA A 144 6.25 -5.10 29.41
C ALA A 144 6.70 -4.99 27.95
N LYS A 145 6.91 -6.14 27.29
CA LYS A 145 7.31 -6.25 25.87
C LYS A 145 6.15 -6.32 24.88
N GLU A 146 4.92 -6.29 25.38
CA GLU A 146 3.70 -6.36 24.59
C GLU A 146 2.65 -5.40 25.12
N ILE A 147 1.86 -4.82 24.21
CA ILE A 147 0.71 -4.00 24.54
C ILE A 147 -0.53 -4.51 23.81
N THR A 148 -1.70 -4.18 24.34
CA THR A 148 -2.99 -4.45 23.68
C THR A 148 -3.58 -3.15 23.17
N TRP A 149 -3.97 -3.11 21.90
CA TRP A 149 -4.60 -1.96 21.24
C TRP A 149 -5.80 -2.46 20.43
N ASN A 150 -7.00 -1.96 20.73
CA ASN A 150 -8.25 -2.38 20.08
C ASN A 150 -8.43 -3.92 19.99
N GLY A 151 -8.03 -4.63 21.05
CA GLY A 151 -8.10 -6.09 21.11
C GLY A 151 -6.96 -6.84 20.38
N LEU A 152 -6.09 -6.12 19.65
CA LEU A 152 -4.91 -6.68 18.99
C LEU A 152 -3.67 -6.57 19.88
N ARG A 153 -2.77 -7.55 19.76
CA ARG A 153 -1.49 -7.57 20.48
C ARG A 153 -0.35 -7.05 19.61
N LEU A 154 0.44 -6.14 20.17
CA LEU A 154 1.62 -5.53 19.52
C LEU A 154 2.85 -5.82 20.37
N LYS A 155 3.88 -6.40 19.76
CA LYS A 155 5.21 -6.57 20.38
C LYS A 155 6.02 -5.28 20.20
N GLU A 156 6.85 -4.92 21.19
CA GLU A 156 7.72 -3.72 21.12
C GLU A 156 8.55 -3.69 19.84
N LYS A 157 9.13 -4.84 19.47
CA LYS A 157 9.91 -4.99 18.24
C LYS A 157 9.08 -4.73 16.98
N SER A 158 7.84 -5.23 16.94
CA SER A 158 6.93 -5.06 15.81
C SER A 158 6.50 -3.60 15.65
N VAL A 159 6.32 -2.87 16.75
CA VAL A 159 6.03 -1.42 16.72
C VAL A 159 7.20 -0.65 16.12
N LYS A 160 8.42 -0.87 16.62
CA LYS A 160 9.64 -0.20 16.11
C LYS A 160 9.86 -0.45 14.62
N GLN A 161 9.76 -1.72 14.21
CA GLN A 161 9.90 -2.09 12.80
C GLN A 161 8.76 -1.54 11.93
N GLY A 162 7.53 -1.52 12.44
CA GLY A 162 6.38 -0.95 11.75
C GLY A 162 6.57 0.53 11.42
N ILE A 163 7.07 1.33 12.38
CA ILE A 163 7.40 2.74 12.16
C ILE A 163 8.44 2.89 11.04
N GLU A 164 9.51 2.09 11.08
CA GLU A 164 10.56 2.12 10.05
C GLU A 164 9.99 1.80 8.66
N TRP A 165 9.23 0.72 8.51
CA TRP A 165 8.68 0.33 7.22
C TRP A 165 7.64 1.31 6.69
N TYR A 166 6.79 1.86 7.55
CA TYR A 166 5.83 2.89 7.18
C TYR A 166 6.51 4.18 6.73
N ARG A 167 7.57 4.61 7.40
CA ARG A 167 8.36 5.78 6.96
C ARG A 167 8.97 5.55 5.58
N LEU A 168 9.53 4.37 5.31
CA LEU A 168 10.05 4.02 3.98
C LEU A 168 8.94 4.06 2.90
N ALA A 169 7.75 3.52 3.19
CA ALA A 169 6.65 3.56 2.23
C ALA A 169 6.20 5.00 1.94
N LEU A 170 6.08 5.83 2.98
CA LEU A 170 5.67 7.21 2.86
C LEU A 170 6.70 8.05 2.09
N ASP A 171 7.98 7.97 2.47
CA ASP A 171 9.07 8.69 1.81
C ASP A 171 9.19 8.28 0.33
N ARG A 172 8.98 6.99 0.02
CA ARG A 172 8.91 6.51 -1.36
C ARG A 172 7.76 7.18 -2.11
N TYR A 173 6.55 7.15 -1.56
CA TYR A 173 5.38 7.73 -2.24
C TYR A 173 5.51 9.24 -2.45
N LEU A 174 5.86 9.99 -1.41
CA LEU A 174 6.01 11.45 -1.48
C LEU A 174 7.06 11.86 -2.52
N GLY A 175 8.17 11.14 -2.56
CA GLY A 175 9.22 11.31 -3.55
C GLY A 175 8.78 11.05 -4.98
N GLU A 176 8.11 9.93 -5.23
CA GLU A 176 7.60 9.58 -6.56
C GLU A 176 6.59 10.62 -7.07
N GLN A 177 5.74 11.14 -6.18
CA GLN A 177 4.79 12.21 -6.52
C GLN A 177 5.50 13.53 -6.85
N LEU A 178 6.46 13.97 -6.02
CA LEU A 178 7.24 15.18 -6.29
C LEU A 178 8.01 15.06 -7.62
N ILE A 179 8.67 13.94 -7.85
CA ILE A 179 9.44 13.70 -9.08
C ILE A 179 8.54 13.74 -10.31
N ARG A 180 7.35 13.13 -10.27
CA ARG A 180 6.39 13.19 -11.38
C ARG A 180 5.99 14.63 -11.73
N GLN A 181 5.85 15.48 -10.71
CA GLN A 181 5.54 16.89 -10.90
C GLN A 181 6.72 17.67 -11.46
N LEU A 182 7.93 17.38 -10.99
CA LEU A 182 9.16 17.95 -11.54
C LEU A 182 9.35 17.57 -13.01
N GLU A 183 9.11 16.30 -13.38
CA GLU A 183 9.16 15.81 -14.77
C GLU A 183 8.16 16.53 -15.67
N THR A 184 6.95 16.82 -15.18
CA THR A 184 5.92 17.55 -15.95
C THR A 184 6.33 19.01 -16.22
N HIS A 185 7.20 19.59 -15.38
CA HIS A 185 7.66 20.97 -15.48
C HIS A 185 9.16 21.08 -15.81
N GLU A 186 9.76 20.01 -16.35
CA GLU A 186 11.19 19.88 -16.53
C GLU A 186 11.82 21.02 -17.37
N GLY A 187 11.07 21.56 -18.34
CA GLY A 187 11.52 22.64 -19.21
C GLY A 187 11.40 24.05 -18.61
N MET A 188 10.86 24.19 -17.40
CA MET A 188 10.64 25.49 -16.74
C MET A 188 11.82 25.86 -15.83
N PRO A 189 12.11 27.16 -15.66
CA PRO A 189 13.14 27.61 -14.73
C PRO A 189 12.78 27.25 -13.28
N SER A 190 13.81 26.99 -12.47
CA SER A 190 13.67 26.70 -11.04
C SER A 190 13.10 27.89 -10.24
N ASP A 191 13.26 29.10 -10.76
CA ASP A 191 12.67 30.32 -10.20
C ASP A 191 11.15 30.24 -10.26
N GLY A 192 10.51 30.27 -9.08
CA GLY A 192 9.05 30.16 -8.97
C GLY A 192 8.52 28.73 -9.02
N LEU A 193 9.38 27.71 -8.92
CA LEU A 193 8.99 26.29 -8.91
C LEU A 193 7.91 25.98 -7.86
N CYS A 194 7.95 26.61 -6.69
CA CYS A 194 6.92 26.47 -5.65
C CYS A 194 5.51 26.81 -6.19
N GLU A 195 5.35 27.91 -6.93
CA GLU A 195 4.05 28.28 -7.50
C GLU A 195 3.69 27.42 -8.70
N LEU A 196 4.67 27.01 -9.51
CA LEU A 196 4.44 26.09 -10.64
C LEU A 196 3.91 24.73 -10.18
N LEU A 197 4.44 24.23 -9.06
CA LEU A 197 4.03 22.96 -8.50
C LEU A 197 2.78 23.06 -7.61
N ARG A 198 2.17 24.23 -7.48
CA ARG A 198 0.98 24.39 -6.66
C ARG A 198 -0.18 23.54 -7.21
N PRO A 199 -0.93 22.80 -6.36
CA PRO A 199 -2.01 21.95 -6.85
C PRO A 199 -3.12 22.72 -7.57
N ARG A 200 -3.61 22.13 -8.67
CA ARG A 200 -4.76 22.65 -9.44
C ARG A 200 -6.11 22.26 -8.84
N ALA A 201 -6.13 21.25 -7.99
CA ALA A 201 -7.33 20.78 -7.29
C ALA A 201 -7.24 21.14 -5.81
N ALA A 202 -8.39 21.43 -5.21
CA ALA A 202 -8.54 21.28 -3.77
C ALA A 202 -8.75 19.79 -3.48
N CYS A 203 -8.10 19.25 -2.45
CA CYS A 203 -8.33 17.87 -2.01
C CYS A 203 -8.66 17.85 -0.53
N SER A 204 -9.55 16.94 -0.13
CA SER A 204 -9.75 16.60 1.28
C SER A 204 -8.58 15.78 1.81
N ASP A 205 -8.40 15.83 3.13
CA ASP A 205 -7.38 15.01 3.82
C ASP A 205 -7.68 13.51 3.69
N ARG A 206 -8.96 13.15 3.51
CA ARG A 206 -9.44 11.76 3.51
C ARG A 206 -9.75 11.19 2.14
N TRP A 207 -9.37 9.93 1.94
CA TRP A 207 -9.67 9.16 0.73
C TRP A 207 -10.45 7.88 1.02
N GLY A 208 -11.28 7.45 0.05
CA GLY A 208 -12.08 6.24 0.12
C GLY A 208 -11.85 5.30 -1.06
N ASP A 209 -12.09 4.01 -0.85
CA ASP A 209 -12.24 3.01 -1.91
C ASP A 209 -13.74 2.82 -2.19
N ILE A 210 -14.17 3.28 -3.37
CA ILE A 210 -15.57 3.28 -3.83
C ILE A 210 -15.72 2.16 -4.86
N GLY A 211 -15.73 0.92 -4.37
CA GLY A 211 -15.93 -0.26 -5.22
C GLY A 211 -14.81 -0.48 -6.24
N GLY A 212 -13.57 -0.12 -5.90
CA GLY A 212 -12.39 -0.22 -6.76
C GLY A 212 -11.81 1.14 -7.16
N MET A 213 -12.63 2.19 -7.23
CA MET A 213 -12.17 3.55 -7.51
C MET A 213 -11.65 4.21 -6.25
N LEU A 214 -10.42 4.70 -6.26
CA LEU A 214 -9.93 5.59 -5.20
C LEU A 214 -10.37 7.01 -5.48
N ALA A 215 -10.97 7.67 -4.48
CA ALA A 215 -11.45 9.04 -4.61
C ALA A 215 -11.33 9.84 -3.30
N PRO A 216 -11.16 11.17 -3.39
CA PRO A 216 -11.30 12.06 -2.24
C PRO A 216 -12.73 11.96 -1.68
N ILE A 217 -12.85 11.89 -0.35
CA ILE A 217 -14.16 11.81 0.30
C ILE A 217 -15.00 13.09 0.06
N SER A 218 -14.37 14.24 -0.15
CA SER A 218 -15.09 15.48 -0.53
C SER A 218 -15.87 15.33 -1.84
N GLU A 219 -15.27 14.69 -2.86
CA GLU A 219 -15.92 14.48 -4.15
C GLU A 219 -17.08 13.49 -4.05
N ILE A 220 -16.93 12.45 -3.21
CA ILE A 220 -18.01 11.50 -2.94
C ILE A 220 -19.16 12.16 -2.18
N ASN A 221 -18.86 13.01 -1.20
CA ASN A 221 -19.88 13.78 -0.50
C ASN A 221 -20.59 14.77 -1.43
N ASP A 222 -19.90 15.35 -2.41
CA ASP A 222 -20.50 16.18 -3.46
C ASP A 222 -21.50 15.39 -4.31
N ILE A 223 -21.13 14.18 -4.74
CA ILE A 223 -22.03 13.27 -5.44
C ILE A 223 -23.26 12.95 -4.58
N ILE A 224 -23.08 12.59 -3.31
CA ILE A 224 -24.20 12.30 -2.39
C ILE A 224 -25.13 13.52 -2.26
N ARG A 225 -24.56 14.72 -2.12
CA ARG A 225 -25.33 15.96 -2.01
C ARG A 225 -26.12 16.26 -3.29
N THR A 226 -25.52 16.08 -4.45
CA THR A 226 -26.17 16.34 -5.75
C THR A 226 -27.26 15.31 -6.07
N ILE A 227 -27.10 14.05 -5.64
CA ILE A 227 -28.16 13.02 -5.69
C ILE A 227 -29.32 13.40 -4.77
N THR A 228 -29.04 13.71 -3.50
CA THR A 228 -30.08 13.98 -2.49
C THR A 228 -30.88 15.25 -2.78
N THR A 229 -30.30 16.21 -3.51
CA THR A 229 -30.98 17.44 -3.97
C THR A 229 -31.68 17.29 -5.32
N GLY A 230 -31.61 16.11 -5.96
CA GLY A 230 -32.21 15.86 -7.28
C GLY A 230 -31.48 16.53 -8.46
N GLN A 231 -30.31 17.13 -8.23
CA GLN A 231 -29.48 17.72 -9.29
C GLN A 231 -28.81 16.64 -10.15
N LEU A 232 -28.46 15.52 -9.52
CA LEU A 232 -27.99 14.31 -10.18
C LEU A 232 -29.13 13.28 -10.19
N ASP A 233 -29.83 13.21 -11.33
CA ASP A 233 -31.09 12.49 -11.50
C ASP A 233 -31.00 11.28 -12.45
N ARG A 234 -29.81 10.99 -12.99
CA ARG A 234 -29.61 9.94 -14.01
C ARG A 234 -28.32 9.16 -13.76
N ILE A 235 -28.36 7.85 -14.03
CA ILE A 235 -27.23 6.93 -13.87
C ILE A 235 -26.06 7.32 -14.79
N GLU A 236 -26.35 7.81 -16.00
CA GLU A 236 -25.31 8.21 -16.96
C GLU A 236 -24.49 9.39 -16.43
N LYS A 237 -25.17 10.38 -15.83
CA LYS A 237 -24.52 11.53 -15.17
C LYS A 237 -23.69 11.08 -13.97
N LEU A 238 -24.15 10.08 -13.21
CA LEU A 238 -23.37 9.50 -12.11
C LEU A 238 -22.07 8.88 -12.64
N GLY A 239 -22.17 8.09 -13.71
CA GLY A 239 -21.00 7.48 -14.36
C GLY A 239 -20.03 8.52 -14.95
N GLU A 240 -20.52 9.64 -15.48
CA GLU A 240 -19.67 10.77 -15.89
C GLU A 240 -18.94 11.41 -14.71
N ARG A 241 -19.62 11.61 -13.57
CA ARG A 241 -18.98 12.15 -12.36
C ARG A 241 -17.88 11.24 -11.83
N PHE A 242 -18.11 9.92 -11.79
CA PHE A 242 -17.07 8.98 -11.37
C PHE A 242 -15.88 8.94 -12.33
N ARG A 243 -16.13 8.96 -13.65
CA ARG A 243 -15.04 9.06 -14.64
C ARG A 243 -14.24 10.34 -14.49
N LEU A 244 -14.88 11.48 -14.31
CA LEU A 244 -14.19 12.75 -14.10
C LEU A 244 -13.29 12.73 -12.86
N ILE A 245 -13.75 12.12 -11.76
CA ILE A 245 -12.93 11.98 -10.55
C ILE A 245 -11.72 11.07 -10.82
N HIS A 246 -11.94 9.94 -11.49
CA HIS A 246 -10.90 8.98 -11.83
C HIS A 246 -9.86 9.55 -12.82
N ASP A 247 -10.29 10.26 -13.86
CA ASP A 247 -9.42 10.93 -14.84
C ASP A 247 -8.56 12.03 -14.19
N ARG A 248 -9.05 12.63 -13.10
CA ARG A 248 -8.34 13.65 -12.31
C ARG A 248 -7.62 13.08 -11.09
N TYR A 249 -7.46 11.76 -10.99
CA TYR A 249 -6.81 11.12 -9.85
C TYR A 249 -5.46 11.74 -9.52
N ASP A 250 -4.60 11.97 -10.53
CA ASP A 250 -3.26 12.54 -10.32
C ASP A 250 -3.30 13.98 -9.80
N ASP A 251 -4.27 14.81 -10.21
CA ASP A 251 -4.45 16.16 -9.67
C ASP A 251 -4.76 16.11 -8.17
N PHE A 252 -5.66 15.21 -7.78
CA PHE A 252 -6.08 15.07 -6.39
C PHE A 252 -4.98 14.42 -5.53
N ALA A 253 -4.30 13.41 -6.06
CA ALA A 253 -3.17 12.77 -5.39
C ALA A 253 -2.05 13.78 -5.12
N TRP A 254 -1.73 14.62 -6.11
CA TRP A 254 -0.76 15.68 -5.91
C TRP A 254 -1.23 16.73 -4.90
N ALA A 255 -2.49 17.14 -4.93
CA ALA A 255 -3.04 18.06 -3.94
C ALA A 255 -2.91 17.53 -2.50
N TRP A 256 -3.20 16.24 -2.30
CA TRP A 256 -2.99 15.57 -1.02
C TRP A 256 -1.50 15.53 -0.62
N THR A 257 -0.63 15.11 -1.53
CA THR A 257 0.82 15.08 -1.30
C THR A 257 1.38 16.45 -0.95
N TRP A 258 0.97 17.50 -1.68
CA TRP A 258 1.37 18.87 -1.42
C TRP A 258 1.02 19.31 0.00
N ASN A 259 -0.21 19.04 0.45
CA ASN A 259 -0.65 19.38 1.80
C ASN A 259 0.20 18.66 2.85
N LEU A 260 0.42 17.35 2.68
CA LEU A 260 1.24 16.59 3.61
C LEU A 260 2.71 17.03 3.61
N LEU A 261 3.28 17.36 2.45
CA LEU A 261 4.63 17.90 2.37
C LEU A 261 4.75 19.21 3.15
N HIS A 262 3.75 20.08 3.12
CA HIS A 262 3.76 21.34 3.89
C HIS A 262 3.31 21.16 5.34
N GLU A 263 2.69 20.05 5.72
CA GLU A 263 2.55 19.64 7.12
C GLU A 263 3.91 19.23 7.70
N ILE A 264 4.71 18.47 6.93
CA ILE A 264 6.04 18.01 7.34
C ILE A 264 7.08 19.13 7.27
N TYR A 265 6.97 20.03 6.27
CA TYR A 265 7.90 21.13 5.99
C TYR A 265 7.15 22.47 5.92
N PRO A 266 6.63 23.00 7.04
CA PRO A 266 5.74 24.16 7.06
C PRO A 266 6.37 25.47 6.58
N ASP A 267 7.69 25.61 6.73
CA ASP A 267 8.41 26.83 6.37
C ASP A 267 9.01 26.79 4.95
N ALA A 268 8.81 25.68 4.21
CA ALA A 268 9.47 25.47 2.92
C ALA A 268 8.73 26.14 1.75
N TYR A 269 8.69 27.47 1.74
CA TYR A 269 8.08 28.27 0.66
C TYR A 269 9.07 29.21 0.00
N GLY A 270 8.72 29.74 -1.17
CA GLY A 270 9.51 30.72 -1.89
C GLY A 270 10.94 30.22 -2.14
N LYS A 271 11.94 30.98 -1.66
CA LYS A 271 13.37 30.63 -1.80
C LYS A 271 13.77 29.35 -1.05
N ASP A 272 13.02 28.97 -0.02
CA ASP A 272 13.33 27.83 0.84
C ASP A 272 12.69 26.53 0.32
N PHE A 273 11.79 26.61 -0.67
CA PHE A 273 11.07 25.45 -1.23
C PHE A 273 12.03 24.38 -1.77
N ILE A 274 13.01 24.77 -2.59
CA ILE A 274 13.98 23.82 -3.14
C ILE A 274 14.90 23.24 -2.06
N PRO A 275 15.65 24.04 -1.28
CA PRO A 275 16.63 23.51 -0.34
C PRO A 275 15.99 22.78 0.86
N SER A 276 14.82 23.23 1.32
CA SER A 276 14.19 22.70 2.53
C SER A 276 13.17 21.59 2.29
N LEU A 277 12.56 21.52 1.09
CA LEU A 277 11.57 20.48 0.75
C LEU A 277 12.04 19.60 -0.40
N CYS A 278 12.35 20.15 -1.58
CA CYS A 278 12.64 19.32 -2.75
C CYS A 278 13.88 18.43 -2.56
N LEU A 279 15.02 19.01 -2.16
CA LEU A 279 16.26 18.24 -2.01
C LEU A 279 16.17 17.17 -0.91
N PRO A 280 15.64 17.47 0.31
CA PRO A 280 15.46 16.45 1.33
C PRO A 280 14.51 15.32 0.91
N ILE A 281 13.40 15.65 0.23
CA ILE A 281 12.44 14.64 -0.24
C ILE A 281 13.06 13.73 -1.30
N ILE A 282 13.81 14.27 -2.27
CA ILE A 282 14.47 13.44 -3.30
C ILE A 282 15.50 12.49 -2.68
N ARG A 283 16.26 12.94 -1.66
CA ARG A 283 17.23 12.08 -0.95
C ARG A 283 16.55 10.99 -0.12
N LYS A 284 15.48 11.35 0.60
CA LYS A 284 14.66 10.40 1.35
C LYS A 284 14.03 9.37 0.43
N TRP A 285 13.50 9.81 -0.71
CA TRP A 285 12.95 8.97 -1.76
C TRP A 285 13.94 7.94 -2.27
N GLU A 286 15.15 8.37 -2.68
CA GLU A 286 16.20 7.47 -3.17
C GLU A 286 16.52 6.41 -2.11
N THR A 287 16.72 6.84 -0.86
CA THR A 287 17.03 5.97 0.27
C THR A 287 15.89 4.97 0.50
N ALA A 288 14.65 5.45 0.54
CA ALA A 288 13.48 4.66 0.86
C ALA A 288 13.14 3.65 -0.24
N ALA A 289 13.14 4.09 -1.50
CA ALA A 289 12.83 3.25 -2.64
C ALA A 289 13.88 2.15 -2.83
N THR A 290 15.17 2.48 -2.71
CA THR A 290 16.24 1.46 -2.78
C THR A 290 16.21 0.51 -1.58
N ALA A 291 15.95 1.00 -0.37
CA ALA A 291 15.84 0.15 0.83
C ALA A 291 14.66 -0.83 0.72
N LEU A 292 13.50 -0.39 0.25
CA LEU A 292 12.36 -1.28 0.01
C LEU A 292 12.67 -2.33 -1.06
N ASN A 293 13.27 -1.94 -2.19
CA ASN A 293 13.67 -2.89 -3.24
C ASN A 293 14.62 -3.96 -2.67
N ARG A 294 15.63 -3.58 -1.88
CA ARG A 294 16.54 -4.53 -1.22
C ARG A 294 15.81 -5.47 -0.27
N GLN A 295 14.85 -4.97 0.52
CA GLN A 295 14.08 -5.83 1.43
C GLN A 295 13.21 -6.85 0.67
N ILE A 296 12.61 -6.44 -0.45
CA ILE A 296 11.81 -7.33 -1.31
C ILE A 296 12.71 -8.37 -1.99
N ILE A 297 13.89 -7.98 -2.48
CA ILE A 297 14.87 -8.91 -3.05
C ILE A 297 15.29 -9.94 -1.99
N ALA A 298 15.55 -9.51 -0.75
CA ALA A 298 15.92 -10.42 0.33
C ALA A 298 14.79 -11.42 0.66
N ASP A 299 13.54 -10.97 0.65
CA ASP A 299 12.36 -11.83 0.85
C ASP A 299 12.20 -12.84 -0.31
N ALA A 300 12.31 -12.38 -1.56
CA ALA A 300 12.27 -13.24 -2.75
C ALA A 300 13.39 -14.28 -2.77
N THR A 301 14.61 -13.86 -2.40
CA THR A 301 15.78 -14.73 -2.33
C THR A 301 15.56 -15.84 -1.31
N LYS A 302 14.99 -15.50 -0.15
CA LYS A 302 14.65 -16.48 0.88
C LYS A 302 13.62 -17.49 0.37
N ASP A 303 12.57 -17.04 -0.32
CA ASP A 303 11.54 -17.94 -0.86
C ASP A 303 12.12 -18.95 -1.87
N ILE A 304 13.01 -18.47 -2.76
CA ILE A 304 13.73 -19.32 -3.72
C ILE A 304 14.68 -20.30 -2.99
N SER A 305 15.42 -19.83 -1.98
CA SER A 305 16.43 -20.64 -1.28
C SER A 305 15.85 -21.61 -0.25
N THR A 306 14.64 -21.36 0.26
CA THR A 306 13.99 -22.18 1.32
C THR A 306 13.00 -23.19 0.78
N GLY A 307 12.72 -23.20 -0.52
CA GLY A 307 11.85 -24.21 -1.11
C GLY A 307 12.41 -25.60 -0.88
N SER A 308 11.65 -26.46 -0.19
CA SER A 308 11.95 -27.89 -0.02
C SER A 308 12.51 -28.45 -1.34
N LEU A 309 13.74 -28.96 -1.26
CA LEU A 309 14.43 -29.71 -2.32
C LEU A 309 13.80 -31.10 -2.45
N ALA A 310 12.48 -31.15 -2.58
CA ALA A 310 11.81 -32.35 -3.03
C ALA A 310 12.13 -32.46 -4.52
N GLY A 311 13.01 -33.41 -4.88
CA GLY A 311 13.25 -33.78 -6.27
C GLY A 311 11.96 -34.22 -6.94
N PHE A 312 11.86 -34.04 -8.25
CA PHE A 312 10.68 -34.51 -9.01
C PHE A 312 10.78 -36.01 -9.36
N GLY A 313 11.96 -36.60 -9.18
CA GLY A 313 12.19 -38.05 -9.31
C GLY A 313 11.82 -38.83 -8.06
N ILE A 314 11.18 -39.99 -8.24
CA ILE A 314 10.80 -40.89 -7.13
C ILE A 314 12.03 -41.54 -6.46
N ASP A 315 13.15 -41.63 -7.18
CA ASP A 315 14.41 -42.27 -6.77
C ASP A 315 15.63 -41.31 -6.86
N SER A 316 15.40 -39.99 -6.92
CA SER A 316 16.48 -39.00 -7.10
C SER A 316 17.32 -38.82 -5.84
N ASP A 317 18.63 -38.73 -6.00
CA ASP A 317 19.54 -38.29 -4.94
C ASP A 317 19.44 -36.76 -4.69
N GLU A 318 20.12 -36.28 -3.65
CA GLU A 318 20.08 -34.85 -3.28
C GLU A 318 20.60 -33.93 -4.39
N GLU A 319 21.59 -34.37 -5.17
CA GLU A 319 22.17 -33.58 -6.27
C GLU A 319 21.15 -33.42 -7.41
N THR A 320 20.51 -34.52 -7.82
CA THR A 320 19.44 -34.50 -8.82
C THR A 320 18.25 -33.67 -8.34
N ALA A 321 17.89 -33.72 -7.06
CA ALA A 321 16.81 -32.91 -6.50
C ALA A 321 17.11 -31.40 -6.53
N VAL A 322 18.38 -31.02 -6.38
CA VAL A 322 18.84 -29.63 -6.52
C VAL A 322 18.78 -29.18 -7.97
N ASP A 323 19.29 -29.99 -8.91
CA ASP A 323 19.27 -29.67 -10.34
C ASP A 323 17.85 -29.54 -10.87
N ASP A 324 16.95 -30.44 -10.46
CA ASP A 324 15.52 -30.40 -10.72
C ASP A 324 14.87 -29.10 -10.20
N ALA A 325 15.18 -28.74 -8.95
CA ALA A 325 14.67 -27.52 -8.34
C ALA A 325 15.16 -26.28 -9.09
N VAL A 326 16.43 -26.23 -9.50
CA VAL A 326 17.01 -25.13 -10.29
C VAL A 326 16.40 -25.09 -11.69
N ALA A 327 16.22 -26.23 -12.36
CA ALA A 327 15.66 -26.30 -13.71
C ALA A 327 14.19 -25.82 -13.74
N VAL A 328 13.40 -26.12 -12.71
CA VAL A 328 11.97 -25.76 -12.66
C VAL A 328 11.72 -24.40 -12.03
N ARG A 329 12.38 -24.09 -10.91
CA ARG A 329 12.15 -22.85 -10.16
C ARG A 329 13.05 -21.69 -10.61
N GLY A 330 14.13 -22.00 -11.33
CA GLY A 330 15.17 -21.05 -11.71
C GLY A 330 16.12 -20.74 -10.55
N SER A 331 17.26 -20.14 -10.87
CA SER A 331 18.17 -19.57 -9.87
C SER A 331 17.73 -18.17 -9.45
N VAL A 332 18.30 -17.67 -8.34
CA VAL A 332 18.11 -16.27 -7.90
C VAL A 332 18.46 -15.30 -9.05
N GLN A 333 19.53 -15.58 -9.80
CA GLN A 333 19.99 -14.76 -10.92
C GLN A 333 19.01 -14.78 -12.11
N GLN A 334 18.17 -15.80 -12.23
CA GLN A 334 17.17 -15.94 -13.30
C GLN A 334 15.79 -15.42 -12.90
N CYS A 335 15.59 -15.03 -11.64
CA CYS A 335 14.32 -14.51 -11.16
C CYS A 335 14.04 -13.12 -11.74
N GLY A 336 13.09 -13.04 -12.68
CA GLY A 336 12.75 -11.79 -13.36
C GLY A 336 12.31 -10.65 -12.43
N ILE A 337 11.69 -10.96 -11.29
CA ILE A 337 11.32 -9.95 -10.28
C ILE A 337 12.57 -9.34 -9.63
N ILE A 338 13.58 -10.15 -9.33
CA ILE A 338 14.83 -9.67 -8.73
C ILE A 338 15.59 -8.79 -9.73
N GLN A 339 15.74 -9.27 -10.97
CA GLN A 339 16.39 -8.50 -12.04
C GLN A 339 15.72 -7.13 -12.27
N GLU A 340 14.39 -7.09 -12.29
CA GLU A 340 13.64 -5.85 -12.44
C GLU A 340 13.84 -4.91 -11.25
N LEU A 341 13.85 -5.42 -10.01
CA LEU A 341 14.09 -4.61 -8.82
C LEU A 341 15.53 -4.06 -8.76
N GLU A 342 16.52 -4.80 -9.26
CA GLU A 342 17.91 -4.35 -9.39
C GLU A 342 18.05 -3.26 -10.46
N LYS A 343 17.40 -3.44 -11.62
CA LYS A 343 17.33 -2.41 -12.67
C LYS A 343 16.70 -1.13 -12.15
N GLN A 344 15.57 -1.24 -11.45
CA GLN A 344 14.89 -0.10 -10.84
C GLN A 344 15.76 0.63 -9.82
N GLN A 345 16.60 -0.07 -9.04
CA GLN A 345 17.53 0.61 -8.12
C GLN A 345 18.50 1.53 -8.86
N THR A 346 19.04 1.08 -10.00
CA THR A 346 19.94 1.89 -10.83
C THR A 346 19.21 3.08 -11.42
N GLU A 347 17.98 2.88 -11.90
CA GLU A 347 17.14 3.97 -12.44
C GLU A 347 16.78 5.01 -11.37
N ILE A 348 16.45 4.57 -10.15
CA ILE A 348 16.17 5.45 -9.01
C ILE A 348 17.40 6.32 -8.69
N GLN A 349 18.59 5.72 -8.59
CA GLN A 349 19.83 6.44 -8.30
C GLN A 349 20.17 7.47 -9.38
N ASN A 350 20.06 7.08 -10.65
CA ASN A 350 20.30 7.99 -11.77
C ASN A 350 19.31 9.17 -11.77
N LYS A 351 18.02 8.87 -11.52
CA LYS A 351 16.97 9.89 -11.47
C LYS A 351 17.13 10.82 -10.27
N ALA A 352 17.52 10.30 -9.11
CA ALA A 352 17.84 11.11 -7.94
C ALA A 352 19.01 12.05 -8.22
N GLY A 353 20.11 11.52 -8.76
CA GLY A 353 21.29 12.30 -9.13
C GLY A 353 20.97 13.41 -10.14
N TYR A 354 20.15 13.10 -11.15
CA TYR A 354 19.68 14.08 -12.12
C TYR A 354 18.94 15.25 -11.47
N TRP A 355 17.90 14.97 -10.68
CA TRP A 355 17.09 16.02 -10.05
C TRP A 355 17.84 16.80 -8.98
N LEU A 356 18.69 16.14 -8.19
CA LEU A 356 19.54 16.82 -7.22
C LEU A 356 20.51 17.79 -7.90
N HIS A 357 21.13 17.38 -9.01
CA HIS A 357 21.99 18.27 -9.77
C HIS A 357 21.20 19.45 -10.35
N LYS A 358 20.10 19.16 -11.06
CA LYS A 358 19.28 20.17 -11.75
C LYS A 358 18.70 21.23 -10.82
N LEU A 359 18.27 20.85 -9.62
CA LEU A 359 17.70 21.78 -8.64
C LEU A 359 18.76 22.60 -7.89
N THR A 360 20.05 22.28 -8.05
CA THR A 360 21.16 23.03 -7.44
C THR A 360 21.89 23.95 -8.42
N LEU A 361 21.53 23.89 -9.71
CA LEU A 361 21.92 24.85 -10.74
C LEU A 361 20.97 26.05 -10.69
#